data_AF-A0A800ETT4-F1
#
_entry.id   AF-A0A800ETT4-F1
#
_cell.length_a   1.000
_cell.length_b   1.000
_cell.length_c   1.000
_cell.angle_alpha   90.00
_cell.angle_beta   90.00
_cell.angle_gamma   90.00
#
_symmetry.space_group_name_H-M   'P 1'
#
loop_
_entity.id
_entity.type
_entity.pdbx_description
1 polymer ?
#
loop_
_entity_poly.entity_id
_entity_poly.type
_entity_poly.pdbx_seq_one_letter_code
_entity_poly.pdbx_strand_id
1 'polypeptide(L)'
;MVRENAHSTANRGNKMPSLQSLLDQVDQATNEIVEFHRSLVRIPTVNTGFMPTGDETKVAVYIKDWLAKEGIDSQLLARDEGRDNIISVMPGADHEKTRLMFMSHTDVVPVEDWDKWRFDPFSAEISGGRIYGRGASDCKALLASQLMAMAIFKRNDVRLSHGLRLVSGADEEHGGRWGFGWLADNHPETLESEFAVNEGGGTPVETGSSLAYLLGTGEKGRMEVHIRFKGVSAHASVAWTGTNSSYALASALGAIEGYEPDLDTSLEFFNHLGTFAIEDRPTPGNIESIIAQANEDNPRLGTILRALSR
;
A
#
# COMPACT_ATOMS: atom_id res chain seq x y z
N MET A 1 -4.49 -64.66 23.20
CA MET A 1 -3.69 -63.43 23.36
C MET A 1 -3.71 -62.73 22.01
N VAL A 2 -4.73 -61.95 21.65
CA VAL A 2 -4.98 -60.56 22.06
C VAL A 2 -3.68 -59.74 22.12
N ARG A 3 -3.50 -58.86 21.12
CA ARG A 3 -3.31 -57.41 21.31
C ARG A 3 -3.48 -56.71 19.96
N GLU A 4 -4.71 -56.27 19.71
CA GLU A 4 -4.97 -55.07 18.92
C GLU A 4 -4.29 -53.90 19.63
N ASN A 5 -3.42 -53.17 18.94
CA ASN A 5 -3.00 -51.84 19.37
C ASN A 5 -3.79 -50.82 18.56
N ALA A 6 -4.82 -50.30 19.21
CA ALA A 6 -5.60 -49.16 18.76
C ALA A 6 -4.67 -47.94 18.58
N HIS A 7 -4.50 -47.48 17.34
CA HIS A 7 -4.22 -46.08 17.05
C HIS A 7 -5.56 -45.43 16.68
N SER A 8 -6.36 -45.21 17.72
CA SER A 8 -7.50 -44.29 17.67
C SER A 8 -7.00 -42.93 18.15
N THR A 9 -6.43 -42.13 17.25
CA THR A 9 -6.42 -40.68 17.43
C THR A 9 -7.72 -40.18 16.84
N ALA A 10 -8.66 -39.90 17.73
CA ALA A 10 -9.97 -39.36 17.45
C ALA A 10 -9.92 -38.30 16.35
N ASN A 11 -10.61 -38.58 15.25
CA ASN A 11 -11.08 -37.61 14.28
C ASN A 11 -12.05 -36.67 15.02
N ARG A 12 -11.52 -35.70 15.77
CA ARG A 12 -12.31 -34.56 16.24
C ARG A 12 -12.63 -33.80 14.97
N GLY A 13 -13.87 -33.92 14.49
CA GLY A 13 -14.40 -33.06 13.45
C GLY A 13 -14.25 -31.62 13.91
N ASN A 14 -13.14 -30.98 13.53
CA ASN A 14 -12.88 -29.60 13.86
C ASN A 14 -13.81 -28.79 12.97
N LYS A 15 -14.96 -28.41 13.53
CA LYS A 15 -15.87 -27.46 12.91
C LYS A 15 -15.03 -26.22 12.56
N MET A 16 -15.16 -25.70 11.33
CA MET A 16 -14.46 -24.48 10.94
C MET A 16 -14.66 -23.39 12.01
N PRO A 17 -13.61 -22.63 12.35
CA PRO A 17 -13.73 -21.56 13.32
C PRO A 17 -14.80 -20.57 12.84
N SER A 18 -15.57 -20.02 13.77
CA SER A 18 -16.46 -18.91 13.44
C SER A 18 -15.63 -17.66 13.12
N LEU A 19 -16.18 -16.76 12.31
CA LEU A 19 -15.55 -15.46 12.06
C LEU A 19 -15.23 -14.74 13.37
N GLN A 20 -16.16 -14.73 14.33
CA GLN A 20 -15.94 -14.11 15.63
C GLN A 20 -14.73 -14.72 16.36
N SER A 21 -14.58 -16.05 16.33
CA SER A 21 -13.44 -16.70 16.97
C SER A 21 -12.10 -16.35 16.33
N LEU A 22 -12.08 -16.03 15.03
CA LEU A 22 -10.89 -15.54 14.34
C LEU A 22 -10.60 -14.08 14.72
N LEU A 23 -11.63 -13.24 14.81
CA LEU A 23 -11.50 -11.84 15.26
C LEU A 23 -11.00 -11.76 16.71
N ASP A 24 -11.53 -12.59 17.61
CA ASP A 24 -11.06 -12.67 18.99
C ASP A 24 -9.58 -13.08 19.07
N GLN A 25 -9.10 -13.91 18.13
CA GLN A 25 -7.69 -14.27 18.03
C GLN A 25 -6.82 -13.13 17.51
N VAL A 26 -7.32 -12.31 16.58
CA VAL A 26 -6.64 -11.08 16.16
C VAL A 26 -6.44 -10.17 17.37
N ASP A 27 -7.48 -9.96 18.18
CA ASP A 27 -7.40 -9.15 19.39
C ASP A 27 -6.38 -9.71 20.39
N GLN A 28 -6.38 -11.03 20.60
CA GLN A 28 -5.40 -11.72 21.47
C GLN A 28 -3.97 -11.64 20.93
N ALA A 29 -3.80 -11.59 19.60
CA ALA A 29 -2.50 -11.52 18.93
C ALA A 29 -1.95 -10.09 18.82
N THR A 30 -2.60 -9.07 19.40
CA THR A 30 -2.19 -7.65 19.28
C THR A 30 -0.69 -7.43 19.49
N ASN A 31 -0.10 -7.98 20.56
CA ASN A 31 1.33 -7.82 20.84
C ASN A 31 2.23 -8.48 19.79
N GLU A 32 1.81 -9.63 19.27
CA GLU A 32 2.52 -10.34 18.19
C GLU A 32 2.47 -9.53 16.90
N ILE A 33 1.28 -9.04 16.52
CA ILE A 33 1.08 -8.21 15.32
C ILE A 33 1.94 -6.94 15.41
N VAL A 34 1.94 -6.27 16.57
CA VAL A 34 2.73 -5.06 16.80
C VAL A 34 4.22 -5.35 16.68
N GLU A 35 4.74 -6.40 17.32
CA GLU A 35 6.18 -6.69 17.26
C GLU A 35 6.61 -7.21 15.88
N PHE A 36 5.76 -7.96 15.20
CA PHE A 36 5.99 -8.38 13.82
C PHE A 36 6.09 -7.16 12.89
N HIS A 37 5.12 -6.24 12.97
CA HIS A 37 5.15 -5.00 12.21
C HIS A 37 6.40 -4.15 12.51
N ARG A 38 6.76 -3.99 13.79
CA ARG A 38 8.01 -3.29 14.17
C ARG A 38 9.25 -3.92 13.56
N SER A 39 9.29 -5.25 13.49
CA SER A 39 10.40 -5.98 12.88
C SER A 39 10.50 -5.69 11.38
N LEU A 40 9.38 -5.58 10.66
CA LEU A 40 9.38 -5.15 9.26
C LEU A 40 9.89 -3.70 9.12
N VAL A 41 9.42 -2.78 9.97
CA VAL A 41 9.82 -1.36 9.96
C VAL A 41 11.31 -1.20 10.24
N ARG A 42 11.89 -2.02 11.12
CA ARG A 42 13.32 -1.98 11.46
C ARG A 42 14.26 -2.40 10.34
N ILE A 43 13.75 -3.01 9.27
CA ILE A 43 14.56 -3.39 8.11
C ILE A 43 14.50 -2.24 7.10
N PRO A 44 15.55 -1.43 6.94
CA PRO A 44 15.53 -0.29 6.04
C PRO A 44 15.57 -0.77 4.58
N THR A 45 14.55 -0.43 3.82
CA THR A 45 14.34 -0.78 2.40
C THR A 45 14.16 0.47 1.55
N VAL A 46 15.03 1.46 1.78
CA VAL A 46 14.90 2.80 1.20
C VAL A 46 15.15 2.77 -0.31
N ASN A 47 14.14 3.11 -1.09
CA ASN A 47 14.21 3.20 -2.53
C ASN A 47 14.30 4.67 -2.98
N THR A 48 15.38 5.02 -3.68
CA THR A 48 15.56 6.36 -4.27
C THR A 48 15.22 6.39 -5.76
N GLY A 49 14.83 5.26 -6.34
CA GLY A 49 14.60 5.08 -7.78
C GLY A 49 15.84 4.76 -8.60
N PHE A 50 17.02 4.80 -7.98
CA PHE A 50 18.29 4.46 -8.63
C PHE A 50 18.95 3.28 -7.95
N MET A 51 19.41 2.30 -8.73
CA MET A 51 20.25 1.22 -8.21
C MET A 51 21.59 1.78 -7.68
N PRO A 52 22.17 1.21 -6.61
CA PRO A 52 21.73 0.03 -5.88
C PRO A 52 20.92 0.37 -4.63
N THR A 53 20.10 1.44 -4.65
CA THR A 53 19.10 1.66 -3.58
C THR A 53 17.94 0.70 -3.76
N GLY A 54 17.02 0.70 -2.80
CA GLY A 54 16.32 -0.54 -2.48
C GLY A 54 17.24 -1.48 -1.70
N ASP A 55 16.64 -2.52 -1.15
CA ASP A 55 17.28 -3.71 -0.58
C ASP A 55 16.14 -4.60 -0.02
N GLU A 56 15.06 -4.69 -0.79
CA GLU A 56 13.82 -5.36 -0.45
C GLU A 56 14.08 -6.84 -0.14
N THR A 57 15.15 -7.41 -0.70
CA THR A 57 15.64 -8.76 -0.40
C THR A 57 15.75 -9.03 1.10
N LYS A 58 16.24 -8.08 1.91
CA LYS A 58 16.38 -8.30 3.36
C LYS A 58 15.04 -8.53 4.05
N VAL A 59 14.03 -7.71 3.74
CA VAL A 59 12.71 -7.87 4.35
C VAL A 59 11.96 -9.04 3.73
N ALA A 60 12.14 -9.30 2.43
CA ALA A 60 11.56 -10.45 1.74
C ALA A 60 12.07 -11.78 2.33
N VAL A 61 13.37 -11.91 2.58
CA VAL A 61 13.96 -13.07 3.27
C VAL A 61 13.43 -13.20 4.69
N TYR A 62 13.36 -12.10 5.45
CA TYR A 62 12.78 -12.11 6.79
C TYR A 62 11.33 -12.62 6.78
N ILE A 63 10.50 -12.15 5.85
CA ILE A 63 9.10 -12.59 5.72
C ILE A 63 9.03 -14.06 5.30
N LYS A 64 9.86 -14.50 4.34
CA LYS A 64 9.93 -15.90 3.92
C LYS A 64 10.23 -16.82 5.11
N ASP A 65 11.22 -16.48 5.92
CA ASP A 65 11.61 -17.24 7.11
C ASP A 65 10.50 -17.22 8.18
N TRP A 66 9.79 -16.10 8.31
CA TRP A 66 8.64 -15.99 9.21
C TRP A 66 7.47 -16.86 8.74
N LEU A 67 7.10 -16.81 7.46
CA LEU A 67 6.05 -17.66 6.87
C LEU A 67 6.39 -19.15 6.97
N ALA A 68 7.65 -19.52 6.78
CA ALA A 68 8.10 -20.90 6.94
C ALA A 68 7.87 -21.44 8.36
N LYS A 69 8.01 -20.60 9.40
CA LYS A 69 7.71 -20.98 10.80
C LYS A 69 6.22 -21.22 11.03
N GLU A 70 5.35 -20.54 10.29
CA GLU A 70 3.90 -20.78 10.28
C GLU A 70 3.51 -22.00 9.41
N GLY A 71 4.46 -22.59 8.69
CA GLY A 71 4.20 -23.66 7.73
C GLY A 71 3.48 -23.16 6.46
N ILE A 72 3.77 -21.93 6.05
CA ILE A 72 3.29 -21.30 4.82
C ILE A 72 4.46 -21.18 3.85
N ASP A 73 4.31 -21.77 2.66
CA ASP A 73 5.33 -21.70 1.63
C ASP A 73 5.34 -20.33 0.94
N SER A 74 6.53 -19.87 0.56
CA SER A 74 6.72 -18.64 -0.20
C SER A 74 7.96 -18.72 -1.10
N GLN A 75 7.93 -17.95 -2.17
CA GLN A 75 9.02 -17.82 -3.13
C GLN A 75 9.45 -16.36 -3.25
N LEU A 76 10.72 -16.16 -3.58
CA LEU A 76 11.29 -14.86 -3.89
C LEU A 76 11.63 -14.82 -5.37
N LEU A 77 11.21 -13.75 -6.05
CA LEU A 77 11.48 -13.51 -7.46
C LEU A 77 12.02 -12.10 -7.63
N ALA A 78 13.17 -11.97 -8.29
CA ALA A 78 13.83 -10.68 -8.48
C ALA A 78 14.25 -10.52 -9.93
N ARG A 79 14.04 -9.32 -10.48
CA ARG A 79 14.63 -8.92 -11.76
C ARG A 79 16.12 -8.64 -11.62
N ASP A 80 16.48 -7.95 -10.54
CA ASP A 80 17.83 -7.48 -10.24
C ASP A 80 18.16 -7.83 -8.78
N GLU A 81 19.44 -8.03 -8.47
CA GLU A 81 19.91 -8.31 -7.11
C GLU A 81 19.50 -7.17 -6.15
N GLY A 82 18.96 -7.53 -4.97
CA GLY A 82 18.48 -6.56 -3.98
C GLY A 82 17.00 -6.17 -4.13
N ARG A 83 16.31 -6.62 -5.20
CA ARG A 83 14.93 -6.21 -5.53
C ARG A 83 13.94 -7.38 -5.51
N ASP A 84 14.03 -8.26 -4.51
CA ASP A 84 13.15 -9.41 -4.42
C ASP A 84 11.71 -9.03 -4.12
N ASN A 85 10.80 -9.58 -4.92
CA ASN A 85 9.38 -9.67 -4.63
C ASN A 85 9.11 -10.94 -3.83
N ILE A 86 8.16 -10.91 -2.89
CA ILE A 86 7.73 -12.10 -2.16
C ILE A 86 6.32 -12.52 -2.56
N ILE A 87 6.19 -13.81 -2.89
CA ILE A 87 4.93 -14.42 -3.31
C ILE A 87 4.64 -15.61 -2.40
N SER A 88 3.41 -15.69 -1.89
CA SER A 88 2.93 -16.84 -1.12
C SER A 88 1.52 -17.21 -1.54
N VAL A 89 1.21 -18.51 -1.61
CA VAL A 89 -0.12 -19.01 -1.96
C VAL A 89 -0.59 -19.97 -0.87
N MET A 90 -1.72 -19.64 -0.25
CA MET A 90 -2.48 -20.57 0.56
C MET A 90 -3.50 -21.27 -0.34
N PRO A 91 -3.37 -22.58 -0.61
CA PRO A 91 -4.27 -23.27 -1.50
C PRO A 91 -5.68 -23.36 -0.92
N GLY A 92 -6.68 -23.23 -1.79
CA GLY A 92 -8.06 -23.56 -1.48
C GLY A 92 -8.36 -25.03 -1.78
N ALA A 93 -9.63 -25.41 -1.59
CA ALA A 93 -10.14 -26.71 -2.02
C ALA A 93 -10.08 -26.88 -3.55
N ASP A 94 -10.33 -25.80 -4.30
CA ASP A 94 -9.98 -25.71 -5.72
C ASP A 94 -8.51 -25.28 -5.83
N HIS A 95 -7.63 -26.25 -6.09
CA HIS A 95 -6.18 -26.02 -6.17
C HIS A 95 -5.75 -25.22 -7.41
N GLU A 96 -6.61 -25.12 -8.42
CA GLU A 96 -6.29 -24.46 -9.69
C GLU A 96 -6.60 -22.96 -9.68
N LYS A 97 -7.37 -22.48 -8.68
CA LYS A 97 -7.89 -21.11 -8.69
C LYS A 97 -7.57 -20.35 -7.42
N THR A 98 -6.89 -19.22 -7.59
CA THR A 98 -6.81 -18.18 -6.56
C THR A 98 -7.91 -17.16 -6.80
N ARG A 99 -8.71 -16.87 -5.76
CA ARG A 99 -9.79 -15.89 -5.86
C ARG A 99 -9.37 -14.50 -5.37
N LEU A 100 -8.56 -14.45 -4.31
CA LEU A 100 -8.19 -13.20 -3.67
C LEU A 100 -6.67 -13.06 -3.63
N MET A 101 -6.18 -11.88 -4.01
CA MET A 101 -4.80 -11.46 -3.81
C MET A 101 -4.73 -10.36 -2.75
N PHE A 102 -3.83 -10.53 -1.79
CA PHE A 102 -3.30 -9.46 -0.99
C PHE A 102 -2.10 -8.84 -1.70
N MET A 103 -2.18 -7.55 -1.97
CA MET A 103 -1.14 -6.76 -2.60
C MET A 103 -0.59 -5.74 -1.62
N SER A 104 0.73 -5.57 -1.63
CA SER A 104 1.45 -4.56 -0.84
C SER A 104 2.83 -4.35 -1.46
N HIS A 105 3.64 -3.49 -0.87
CA HIS A 105 5.04 -3.32 -1.23
C HIS A 105 5.92 -3.29 0.01
N THR A 106 7.22 -3.43 -0.22
CA THR A 106 8.22 -3.54 0.85
C THR A 106 9.24 -2.41 0.87
N ASP A 107 9.39 -1.68 -0.25
CA ASP A 107 10.23 -0.50 -0.28
C ASP A 107 9.60 0.67 0.48
N VAL A 108 10.41 1.68 0.76
CA VAL A 108 9.96 2.89 1.43
C VAL A 108 10.63 4.10 0.82
N VAL A 109 9.94 5.24 0.81
CA VAL A 109 10.55 6.52 0.42
C VAL A 109 11.77 6.90 1.28
N PRO A 110 12.66 7.77 0.75
CA PRO A 110 13.79 8.31 1.50
C PRO A 110 13.44 9.00 2.83
N VAL A 111 14.44 9.02 3.72
CA VAL A 111 14.45 9.89 4.89
C VAL A 111 15.23 11.14 4.52
N GLU A 112 14.52 12.23 4.23
CA GLU A 112 15.14 13.47 3.74
C GLU A 112 16.03 14.15 4.78
N ASP A 113 15.58 14.17 6.04
CA ASP A 113 16.27 14.84 7.14
C ASP A 113 16.02 14.06 8.44
N TRP A 114 17.06 13.37 8.92
CA TRP A 114 17.00 12.53 10.11
C TRP A 114 16.83 13.35 11.39
N ASP A 115 17.31 14.59 11.43
CA ASP A 115 17.27 15.44 12.63
C ASP A 115 15.85 15.96 12.91
N LYS A 116 14.97 15.95 11.91
CA LYS A 116 13.54 16.26 12.08
C LYS A 116 12.75 15.11 12.71
N TRP A 117 13.32 13.92 12.79
CA TRP A 117 12.62 12.79 13.39
C TRP A 117 12.77 12.80 14.90
N ARG A 118 11.65 12.73 15.59
CA ARG A 118 11.62 12.58 17.06
C ARG A 118 12.22 11.24 17.51
N PHE A 119 12.09 10.21 16.69
CA PHE A 119 12.60 8.86 16.93
C PHE A 119 13.35 8.42 15.68
N ASP A 120 14.39 7.61 15.83
CA ASP A 120 15.09 7.05 14.67
C ASP A 120 14.09 6.44 13.66
N PRO A 121 14.13 6.82 12.37
CA PRO A 121 13.15 6.40 11.36
C PRO A 121 12.96 4.88 11.25
N PHE A 122 13.94 4.08 11.64
CA PHE A 122 13.87 2.62 11.58
C PHE A 122 13.92 1.97 12.97
N SER A 123 13.76 2.73 14.06
CA SER A 123 13.64 2.16 15.42
C SER A 123 12.33 1.41 15.64
N ALA A 124 11.28 1.80 14.91
CA ALA A 124 9.90 1.37 15.14
C ALA A 124 9.45 1.66 16.58
N GLU A 125 9.66 2.89 17.05
CA GLU A 125 9.36 3.28 18.43
C GLU A 125 7.84 3.31 18.70
N ILE A 126 7.41 2.81 19.85
CA ILE A 126 6.00 2.89 20.26
C ILE A 126 5.83 4.10 21.18
N SER A 127 4.99 5.06 20.78
CA SER A 127 4.66 6.21 21.63
C SER A 127 3.19 6.62 21.45
N GLY A 128 2.46 6.81 22.55
CA GLY A 128 1.06 7.25 22.49
C GLY A 128 0.14 6.33 21.67
N GLY A 129 0.35 5.01 21.76
CA GLY A 129 -0.45 4.01 21.04
C GLY A 129 -0.17 3.92 19.54
N ARG A 130 0.93 4.49 19.06
CA ARG A 130 1.34 4.48 17.64
C ARG A 130 2.76 3.96 17.49
N ILE A 131 3.03 3.30 16.36
CA ILE A 131 4.39 2.94 15.93
C ILE A 131 4.90 4.08 15.05
N TYR A 132 6.06 4.63 15.39
CA TYR A 132 6.75 5.65 14.59
C TYR A 132 7.90 5.00 13.84
N GLY A 133 7.89 5.15 12.51
CA GLY A 133 8.99 4.76 11.64
C GLY A 133 8.64 4.96 10.17
N ARG A 134 9.67 5.11 9.32
CA ARG A 134 9.54 5.08 7.87
C ARG A 134 9.10 3.68 7.46
N GLY A 135 8.04 3.58 6.66
CA GLY A 135 7.42 2.29 6.34
C GLY A 135 6.25 1.90 7.24
N ALA A 136 6.10 2.53 8.42
CA ALA A 136 5.16 2.06 9.44
C ALA A 136 3.69 2.25 9.09
N SER A 137 3.37 3.09 8.11
CA SER A 137 2.01 3.17 7.54
C SER A 137 2.07 2.63 6.12
N ASP A 138 2.84 3.32 5.29
CA ASP A 138 3.06 3.02 3.89
C ASP A 138 4.37 2.24 3.71
N CYS A 139 4.37 0.94 3.42
CA CYS A 139 3.19 0.04 3.34
C CYS A 139 3.27 -1.14 4.34
N LYS A 140 4.21 -1.11 5.28
CA LYS A 140 4.51 -2.28 6.12
C LYS A 140 3.43 -2.61 7.14
N ALA A 141 2.53 -1.66 7.47
CA ALA A 141 1.37 -1.95 8.30
C ALA A 141 0.37 -2.87 7.57
N LEU A 142 0.02 -2.53 6.32
CA LEU A 142 -0.87 -3.35 5.51
C LEU A 142 -0.29 -4.75 5.29
N LEU A 143 1.00 -4.82 4.91
CA LEU A 143 1.71 -6.08 4.73
C LEU A 143 1.70 -6.93 6.01
N ALA A 144 1.97 -6.33 7.18
CA ALA A 144 1.90 -7.03 8.46
C ALA A 144 0.49 -7.59 8.73
N SER A 145 -0.56 -6.81 8.49
CA SER A 145 -1.95 -7.25 8.65
C SER A 145 -2.31 -8.42 7.72
N GLN A 146 -1.90 -8.35 6.45
CA GLN A 146 -2.13 -9.41 5.46
C GLN A 146 -1.43 -10.72 5.84
N LEU A 147 -0.15 -10.64 6.24
CA LEU A 147 0.64 -11.79 6.68
C LEU A 147 0.08 -12.44 7.96
N MET A 148 -0.32 -11.62 8.93
CA MET A 148 -0.93 -12.11 10.18
C MET A 148 -2.30 -12.76 9.93
N ALA A 149 -3.09 -12.25 8.99
CA ALA A 149 -4.34 -12.90 8.60
C ALA A 149 -4.08 -14.30 8.00
N MET A 150 -3.07 -14.43 7.13
CA MET A 150 -2.66 -15.73 6.58
C MET A 150 -2.17 -16.69 7.68
N ALA A 151 -1.37 -16.22 8.62
CA ALA A 151 -0.91 -17.03 9.76
C ALA A 151 -2.08 -17.50 10.63
N ILE A 152 -3.02 -16.62 10.97
CA ILE A 152 -4.21 -16.98 11.76
C ILE A 152 -5.06 -18.02 11.02
N PHE A 153 -5.26 -17.88 9.72
CA PHE A 153 -5.95 -18.89 8.92
C PHE A 153 -5.23 -20.24 8.94
N LYS A 154 -3.92 -20.24 8.80
CA LYS A 154 -3.09 -21.44 8.84
C LYS A 154 -3.14 -22.14 10.20
N ARG A 155 -2.99 -21.38 11.30
CA ARG A 155 -3.05 -21.88 12.70
C ARG A 155 -4.39 -22.55 13.04
N ASN A 156 -5.47 -22.07 12.42
CA ASN A 156 -6.82 -22.61 12.64
C ASN A 156 -7.27 -23.61 11.56
N ASP A 157 -6.36 -24.01 10.66
CA ASP A 157 -6.64 -24.94 9.57
C ASP A 157 -7.86 -24.54 8.72
N VAL A 158 -8.02 -23.23 8.48
CA VAL A 158 -9.14 -22.66 7.71
C VAL A 158 -9.11 -23.23 6.30
N ARG A 159 -10.24 -23.80 5.86
CA ARG A 159 -10.41 -24.38 4.52
C ARG A 159 -11.11 -23.38 3.61
N LEU A 160 -10.32 -22.68 2.81
CA LEU A 160 -10.83 -21.77 1.79
C LEU A 160 -11.37 -22.57 0.60
N SER A 161 -12.42 -22.08 -0.06
CA SER A 161 -12.92 -22.71 -1.28
C SER A 161 -11.96 -22.54 -2.46
N HIS A 162 -11.27 -21.39 -2.51
CA HIS A 162 -10.30 -21.00 -3.53
C HIS A 162 -9.04 -20.49 -2.85
N GLY A 163 -7.92 -20.45 -3.57
CA GLY A 163 -6.66 -19.96 -3.06
C GLY A 163 -6.70 -18.48 -2.62
N LEU A 164 -5.87 -18.16 -1.63
CA LEU A 164 -5.52 -16.82 -1.21
C LEU A 164 -4.03 -16.60 -1.49
N ARG A 165 -3.70 -15.58 -2.26
CA ARG A 165 -2.33 -15.23 -2.61
C ARG A 165 -1.90 -13.95 -1.91
N LEU A 166 -0.66 -13.88 -1.49
CA LEU A 166 0.06 -12.65 -1.19
C LEU A 166 1.08 -12.39 -2.28
N VAL A 167 1.12 -11.16 -2.79
CA VAL A 167 2.21 -10.65 -3.61
C VAL A 167 2.63 -9.32 -3.00
N SER A 168 3.86 -9.25 -2.48
CA SER A 168 4.44 -7.99 -2.03
C SER A 168 5.59 -7.61 -2.95
N GLY A 169 5.39 -6.48 -3.65
CA GLY A 169 6.27 -6.01 -4.71
C GLY A 169 7.46 -5.21 -4.19
N ALA A 170 8.53 -5.20 -4.98
CA ALA A 170 9.60 -4.22 -4.88
C ALA A 170 9.24 -2.94 -5.67
N ASP A 171 9.94 -1.85 -5.36
CA ASP A 171 9.98 -0.64 -6.18
C ASP A 171 8.65 0.14 -6.38
N GLU A 172 7.64 -0.05 -5.56
CA GLU A 172 6.35 0.66 -5.74
C GLU A 172 6.53 2.18 -5.70
N GLU A 173 7.35 2.67 -4.76
CA GLU A 173 7.59 4.09 -4.48
C GLU A 173 8.26 4.81 -5.67
N HIS A 174 8.76 4.05 -6.64
CA HIS A 174 9.35 4.56 -7.88
C HIS A 174 8.70 4.01 -9.16
N GLY A 175 7.46 3.52 -9.06
CA GLY A 175 6.63 3.15 -10.21
C GLY A 175 6.58 1.65 -10.53
N GLY A 176 7.10 0.80 -9.66
CA GLY A 176 6.89 -0.65 -9.66
C GLY A 176 7.55 -1.38 -10.83
N ARG A 177 8.55 -0.79 -11.48
CA ARG A 177 9.19 -1.39 -12.67
C ARG A 177 9.98 -2.65 -12.32
N TRP A 178 10.57 -2.70 -11.13
CA TRP A 178 11.30 -3.89 -10.65
C TRP A 178 10.40 -4.88 -9.89
N GLY A 179 9.23 -4.44 -9.43
CA GLY A 179 8.25 -5.30 -8.78
C GLY A 179 7.10 -5.71 -9.69
N PHE A 180 5.89 -5.20 -9.42
CA PHE A 180 4.67 -5.62 -10.11
C PHE A 180 4.73 -5.50 -11.63
N GLY A 181 5.37 -4.47 -12.18
CA GLY A 181 5.54 -4.33 -13.63
C GLY A 181 6.38 -5.46 -14.22
N TRP A 182 7.49 -5.82 -13.59
CA TRP A 182 8.32 -6.94 -14.04
C TRP A 182 7.63 -8.29 -13.85
N LEU A 183 6.92 -8.48 -12.72
CA LEU A 183 6.12 -9.68 -12.48
C LEU A 183 5.02 -9.85 -13.54
N ALA A 184 4.33 -8.77 -13.93
CA ALA A 184 3.32 -8.83 -14.97
C ALA A 184 3.91 -9.26 -16.33
N ASP A 185 5.11 -8.79 -16.67
CA ASP A 185 5.76 -9.10 -17.94
C ASP A 185 6.39 -10.51 -17.97
N ASN A 186 6.88 -11.03 -16.85
CA ASN A 186 7.73 -12.23 -16.81
C ASN A 186 7.16 -13.41 -16.00
N HIS A 187 6.27 -13.11 -15.06
CA HIS A 187 5.64 -14.05 -14.13
C HIS A 187 4.14 -13.77 -13.96
N PRO A 188 3.35 -13.59 -15.05
CA PRO A 188 1.94 -13.20 -14.95
C PRO A 188 1.11 -14.19 -14.12
N GLU A 189 1.50 -15.47 -14.08
CA GLU A 189 0.86 -16.52 -13.27
C GLU A 189 0.87 -16.21 -11.77
N THR A 190 1.84 -15.42 -11.31
CA THR A 190 1.90 -14.97 -9.91
C THR A 190 0.86 -13.89 -9.61
N LEU A 191 0.29 -13.26 -10.64
CA LEU A 191 -0.68 -12.18 -10.51
C LEU A 191 -2.13 -12.62 -10.84
N GLU A 192 -2.35 -13.89 -11.19
CA GLU A 192 -3.67 -14.39 -11.60
C GLU A 192 -4.63 -14.60 -10.42
N SER A 193 -5.47 -13.62 -10.13
CA SER A 193 -6.55 -13.70 -9.13
C SER A 193 -7.83 -13.01 -9.61
N GLU A 194 -9.00 -13.47 -9.18
CA GLU A 194 -10.29 -12.83 -9.52
C GLU A 194 -10.43 -11.43 -8.89
N PHE A 195 -9.92 -11.25 -7.67
CA PHE A 195 -9.94 -9.99 -6.93
C PHE A 195 -8.58 -9.71 -6.30
N ALA A 196 -8.29 -8.43 -6.09
CA ALA A 196 -7.14 -7.98 -5.33
C ALA A 196 -7.56 -6.93 -4.29
N VAL A 197 -6.89 -6.97 -3.14
CA VAL A 197 -6.97 -5.95 -2.10
C VAL A 197 -5.55 -5.42 -1.92
N ASN A 198 -5.35 -4.17 -2.31
CA ASN A 198 -4.08 -3.44 -2.19
C ASN A 198 -4.21 -2.30 -1.17
N GLU A 199 -3.18 -1.46 -1.09
CA GLU A 199 -3.30 -0.16 -0.45
C GLU A 199 -4.18 0.77 -1.28
N GLY A 200 -4.92 1.65 -0.60
CA GLY A 200 -5.87 2.54 -1.26
C GLY A 200 -7.06 2.85 -0.37
N GLY A 201 -7.93 3.75 -0.82
CA GLY A 201 -9.08 4.23 -0.03
C GLY A 201 -8.73 5.23 1.08
N GLY A 202 -7.44 5.43 1.37
CA GLY A 202 -6.98 6.42 2.33
C GLY A 202 -7.32 6.10 3.79
N THR A 203 -7.24 7.11 4.65
CA THR A 203 -7.55 6.97 6.07
C THR A 203 -9.06 6.99 6.29
N PRO A 204 -9.62 6.18 7.21
CA PRO A 204 -11.03 6.25 7.56
C PRO A 204 -11.46 7.68 7.93
N VAL A 205 -12.67 8.03 7.49
CA VAL A 205 -13.28 9.34 7.75
C VAL A 205 -14.26 9.21 8.91
N GLU A 206 -14.17 10.12 9.87
CA GLU A 206 -15.12 10.18 10.98
C GLU A 206 -16.48 10.67 10.49
N THR A 207 -17.54 9.92 10.84
CA THR A 207 -18.93 10.21 10.47
C THR A 207 -19.80 10.14 11.73
N GLY A 208 -20.03 11.28 12.38
CA GLY A 208 -20.77 11.32 13.65
C GLY A 208 -20.14 10.42 14.73
N SER A 209 -20.82 9.33 15.08
CA SER A 209 -20.33 8.34 16.06
C SER A 209 -19.70 7.08 15.43
N SER A 210 -19.46 7.07 14.12
CA SER A 210 -18.93 5.92 13.37
C SER A 210 -17.73 6.30 12.52
N LEU A 211 -17.05 5.29 11.97
CA LEU A 211 -15.97 5.44 10.98
C LEU A 211 -16.45 4.92 9.62
N ALA A 212 -16.27 5.73 8.59
CA ALA A 212 -16.44 5.30 7.20
C ALA A 212 -15.07 4.88 6.63
N TYR A 213 -14.98 3.63 6.20
CA TYR A 213 -13.85 3.11 5.44
C TYR A 213 -14.16 3.26 3.96
N LEU A 214 -13.31 3.99 3.23
CA LEU A 214 -13.51 4.19 1.80
C LEU A 214 -12.93 3.01 1.03
N LEU A 215 -13.63 2.60 -0.02
CA LEU A 215 -13.18 1.57 -0.94
C LEU A 215 -12.77 2.23 -2.25
N GLY A 216 -11.47 2.31 -2.51
CA GLY A 216 -10.94 2.72 -3.80
C GLY A 216 -11.14 1.60 -4.83
N THR A 217 -11.78 1.91 -5.95
CA THR A 217 -11.96 0.97 -7.09
C THR A 217 -11.18 1.39 -8.33
N GLY A 218 -10.38 2.45 -8.20
CA GLY A 218 -9.52 2.98 -9.24
C GLY A 218 -8.53 3.99 -8.66
N GLU A 219 -7.45 4.21 -9.38
CA GLU A 219 -6.36 5.12 -9.01
C GLU A 219 -6.08 6.09 -10.15
N LYS A 220 -5.50 7.25 -9.83
CA LYS A 220 -5.03 8.18 -10.86
C LYS A 220 -3.81 7.60 -11.57
N GLY A 221 -3.75 7.78 -12.89
CA GLY A 221 -2.53 7.56 -13.64
C GLY A 221 -1.45 8.58 -13.26
N ARG A 222 -0.18 8.20 -13.43
CA ARG A 222 0.97 9.12 -13.28
C ARG A 222 1.57 9.42 -14.65
N MET A 223 1.78 10.70 -14.94
CA MET A 223 2.56 11.16 -16.08
C MET A 223 3.66 12.09 -15.60
N GLU A 224 4.91 11.74 -15.87
CA GLU A 224 6.07 12.57 -15.57
C GLU A 224 6.65 13.13 -16.87
N VAL A 225 6.86 14.46 -16.92
CA VAL A 225 7.33 15.16 -18.11
C VAL A 225 8.64 15.88 -17.81
N HIS A 226 9.69 15.58 -18.55
CA HIS A 226 10.97 16.29 -18.48
C HIS A 226 11.04 17.37 -19.56
N ILE A 227 10.94 18.63 -19.15
CA ILE A 227 11.04 19.78 -20.05
C ILE A 227 12.46 20.37 -19.98
N ARG A 228 13.13 20.48 -21.14
CA ARG A 228 14.48 21.05 -21.24
C ARG A 228 14.47 22.35 -22.06
N PHE A 229 14.84 23.44 -21.42
CA PHE A 229 15.06 24.74 -22.07
C PHE A 229 16.53 24.90 -22.45
N LYS A 230 16.81 25.24 -23.71
CA LYS A 230 18.17 25.52 -24.18
C LYS A 230 18.29 26.98 -24.59
N GLY A 231 19.36 27.62 -24.12
CA GLY A 231 19.73 28.99 -24.46
C GLY A 231 21.03 29.06 -25.26
N VAL A 232 21.45 30.28 -25.58
CA VAL A 232 22.74 30.59 -26.21
C VAL A 232 23.58 31.39 -25.21
N SER A 233 24.80 30.94 -24.91
CA SER A 233 25.69 31.60 -23.95
C SER A 233 26.25 32.91 -24.51
N ALA A 234 26.42 33.91 -23.66
CA ALA A 234 27.00 35.21 -23.99
C ALA A 234 27.76 35.79 -22.80
N HIS A 235 28.73 36.67 -23.09
CA HIS A 235 29.44 37.41 -22.05
C HIS A 235 28.46 38.37 -21.34
N ALA A 236 28.54 38.46 -20.01
CA ALA A 236 27.56 39.19 -19.19
C ALA A 236 27.43 40.69 -19.56
N SER A 237 28.50 41.32 -20.07
CA SER A 237 28.47 42.71 -20.53
C SER A 237 27.82 42.92 -21.91
N VAL A 238 27.55 41.86 -22.67
CA VAL A 238 26.90 41.88 -24.01
C VAL A 238 25.79 40.84 -24.09
N ALA A 239 24.96 40.78 -23.04
CA ALA A 239 23.96 39.73 -22.85
C ALA A 239 22.95 39.57 -24.01
N TRP A 240 22.71 40.63 -24.80
CA TRP A 240 21.84 40.61 -25.98
C TRP A 240 22.37 39.74 -27.13
N THR A 241 23.62 39.27 -27.05
CA THR A 241 24.21 38.33 -28.02
C THR A 241 23.86 36.87 -27.74
N GLY A 242 23.23 36.60 -26.59
CA GLY A 242 22.80 35.27 -26.17
C GLY A 242 21.29 35.13 -26.07
N THR A 243 20.83 33.97 -25.60
CA THR A 243 19.44 33.69 -25.29
C THR A 243 19.38 33.05 -23.92
N ASN A 244 18.82 33.76 -22.95
CA ASN A 244 18.73 33.26 -21.58
C ASN A 244 17.55 32.27 -21.46
N SER A 245 17.86 30.99 -21.22
CA SER A 245 16.86 29.94 -21.06
C SER A 245 15.97 30.13 -19.82
N SER A 246 16.41 30.89 -18.82
CA SER A 246 15.65 31.14 -17.60
C SER A 246 14.35 31.90 -17.85
N TYR A 247 14.27 32.72 -18.91
CA TYR A 247 13.02 33.41 -19.26
C TYR A 247 11.97 32.45 -19.81
N ALA A 248 12.38 31.51 -20.67
CA ALA A 248 11.49 30.46 -21.16
C ALA A 248 11.01 29.53 -20.04
N LEU A 249 11.91 29.19 -19.10
CA LEU A 249 11.55 28.47 -17.89
C LEU A 249 10.52 29.24 -17.06
N ALA A 250 10.74 30.53 -16.80
CA ALA A 250 9.80 31.36 -16.04
C ALA A 250 8.41 31.41 -16.70
N SER A 251 8.34 31.54 -18.03
CA SER A 251 7.07 31.47 -18.76
C SER A 251 6.38 30.11 -18.64
N ALA A 252 7.14 29.01 -18.72
CA ALA A 252 6.59 27.68 -18.57
C ALA A 252 6.07 27.41 -17.15
N LEU A 253 6.80 27.87 -16.12
CA LEU A 253 6.34 27.78 -14.74
C LEU A 253 5.05 28.57 -14.53
N GLY A 254 4.95 29.78 -15.07
CA GLY A 254 3.71 30.57 -15.01
C GLY A 254 2.53 29.89 -15.73
N ALA A 255 2.78 29.19 -16.84
CA ALA A 255 1.75 28.42 -17.52
C ALA A 255 1.30 27.19 -16.73
N ILE A 256 2.22 26.52 -16.02
CA ILE A 256 1.90 25.38 -15.14
C ILE A 256 1.14 25.85 -13.90
N GLU A 257 1.58 26.92 -13.25
CA GLU A 257 0.91 27.50 -12.08
C GLU A 257 -0.50 27.99 -12.40
N GLY A 258 -0.68 28.58 -13.59
CA GLY A 258 -1.98 29.06 -14.06
C GLY A 258 -2.89 27.96 -14.64
N TYR A 259 -2.49 26.69 -14.62
CA TYR A 259 -3.33 25.60 -15.09
C TYR A 259 -4.42 25.26 -14.05
N GLU A 260 -5.67 25.33 -14.47
CA GLU A 260 -6.82 24.88 -13.69
C GLU A 260 -7.34 23.55 -14.28
N PRO A 261 -7.33 22.44 -13.52
CA PRO A 261 -7.89 21.19 -14.01
C PRO A 261 -9.41 21.29 -14.11
N ASP A 262 -9.98 20.61 -15.10
CA ASP A 262 -11.44 20.47 -15.20
C ASP A 262 -11.98 19.80 -13.93
N LEU A 263 -13.10 20.33 -13.42
CA LEU A 263 -13.78 19.73 -12.28
C LEU A 263 -14.67 18.58 -12.74
N ASP A 264 -14.55 17.43 -12.09
CA ASP A 264 -15.32 16.22 -12.36
C ASP A 264 -16.00 15.72 -11.09
N THR A 265 -17.32 15.62 -11.09
CA THR A 265 -18.10 15.07 -9.96
C THR A 265 -18.85 13.80 -10.36
N SER A 266 -18.37 13.08 -11.38
CA SER A 266 -19.00 11.87 -11.92
C SER A 266 -18.64 10.59 -11.16
N LEU A 267 -17.60 10.61 -10.32
CA LEU A 267 -17.17 9.45 -9.53
C LEU A 267 -18.28 8.99 -8.57
N GLU A 268 -18.43 7.67 -8.44
CA GLU A 268 -19.47 7.04 -7.61
C GLU A 268 -19.44 7.53 -6.16
N PHE A 269 -18.26 7.87 -5.63
CA PHE A 269 -18.10 8.47 -4.31
C PHE A 269 -19.04 9.66 -4.06
N PHE A 270 -19.25 10.51 -5.07
CA PHE A 270 -20.09 11.70 -4.98
C PHE A 270 -21.59 11.39 -4.85
N ASN A 271 -22.03 10.16 -5.15
CA ASN A 271 -23.39 9.70 -4.90
C ASN A 271 -23.64 9.33 -3.42
N HIS A 272 -22.57 9.20 -2.63
CA HIS A 272 -22.63 8.76 -1.22
C HIS A 272 -22.32 9.89 -0.22
N LEU A 273 -22.35 11.16 -0.65
CA LEU A 273 -22.04 12.30 0.23
C LEU A 273 -22.98 12.43 1.45
N GLY A 274 -24.20 11.90 1.35
CA GLY A 274 -25.14 11.84 2.47
C GLY A 274 -24.62 11.06 3.68
N THR A 275 -23.70 10.10 3.49
CA THR A 275 -23.00 9.40 4.59
C THR A 275 -22.16 10.35 5.45
N PHE A 276 -21.75 11.47 4.88
CA PHE A 276 -20.96 12.52 5.54
C PHE A 276 -21.81 13.73 5.94
N ALA A 277 -23.13 13.59 5.99
CA ALA A 277 -24.09 14.67 6.28
C ALA A 277 -24.05 15.83 5.27
N ILE A 278 -23.63 15.56 4.02
CA ILE A 278 -23.69 16.50 2.92
C ILE A 278 -24.86 16.11 2.01
N GLU A 279 -25.93 16.90 2.03
CA GLU A 279 -27.15 16.64 1.25
C GLU A 279 -27.09 17.23 -0.18
N ASP A 280 -26.24 18.24 -0.38
CA ASP A 280 -26.09 18.89 -1.68
C ASP A 280 -25.54 17.91 -2.71
N ARG A 281 -26.23 17.81 -3.85
CA ARG A 281 -25.72 17.04 -4.98
C ARG A 281 -24.52 17.79 -5.59
N PRO A 282 -23.33 17.17 -5.63
CA PRO A 282 -22.14 17.81 -6.16
C PRO A 282 -22.23 17.93 -7.69
N THR A 283 -21.76 19.07 -8.18
CA THR A 283 -21.63 19.46 -9.58
C THR A 283 -20.35 20.29 -9.73
N PRO A 284 -19.77 20.41 -10.93
CA PRO A 284 -18.64 21.31 -11.16
C PRO A 284 -18.90 22.77 -10.70
N GLY A 285 -20.17 23.21 -10.72
CA GLY A 285 -20.54 24.58 -10.34
C GLY A 285 -20.65 24.85 -8.83
N ASN A 286 -20.75 23.81 -7.98
CA ASN A 286 -20.90 23.97 -6.53
C ASN A 286 -19.87 23.20 -5.70
N ILE A 287 -19.02 22.36 -6.31
CA ILE A 287 -18.11 21.46 -5.59
C ILE A 287 -17.12 22.20 -4.69
N GLU A 288 -16.60 23.36 -5.10
CA GLU A 288 -15.67 24.15 -4.27
C GLU A 288 -16.37 24.72 -3.01
N SER A 289 -17.67 25.04 -3.09
CA SER A 289 -18.44 25.44 -1.91
C SER A 289 -18.65 24.26 -0.95
N ILE A 290 -18.96 23.08 -1.50
CA ILE A 290 -19.12 21.86 -0.70
C ILE A 290 -17.80 21.49 -0.01
N ILE A 291 -16.69 21.57 -0.74
CA ILE A 291 -15.34 21.36 -0.20
C ILE A 291 -15.08 22.34 0.94
N ALA A 292 -15.32 23.63 0.74
CA ALA A 292 -15.06 24.65 1.76
C ALA A 292 -15.81 24.37 3.07
N GLN A 293 -17.11 24.05 2.98
CA GLN A 293 -17.93 23.67 4.13
C GLN A 293 -17.42 22.39 4.79
N ALA A 294 -17.19 21.33 4.01
CA ALA A 294 -16.66 20.07 4.53
C ALA A 294 -15.31 20.26 5.23
N ASN A 295 -14.47 21.18 4.76
CA ASN A 295 -13.15 21.45 5.32
C ASN A 295 -13.20 22.17 6.68
N GLU A 296 -14.28 22.91 6.97
CA GLU A 296 -14.50 23.55 8.28
C GLU A 296 -14.76 22.50 9.37
N ASP A 297 -15.61 21.52 9.07
CA ASP A 297 -16.00 20.48 10.03
C ASP A 297 -15.03 19.28 10.03
N ASN A 298 -14.57 18.88 8.84
CA ASN A 298 -13.73 17.71 8.63
C ASN A 298 -12.69 17.98 7.51
N PRO A 299 -11.52 18.55 7.86
CA PRO A 299 -10.46 18.85 6.89
C PRO A 299 -9.99 17.66 6.04
N ARG A 300 -10.14 16.44 6.56
CA ARG A 300 -9.80 15.21 5.80
C ARG A 300 -10.80 14.97 4.69
N LEU A 301 -12.10 15.07 4.99
CA LEU A 301 -13.14 14.96 3.98
C LEU A 301 -13.00 16.04 2.91
N GLY A 302 -12.74 17.30 3.31
CA GLY A 302 -12.45 18.39 2.37
C GLY A 302 -11.30 18.06 1.42
N THR A 303 -10.22 17.49 1.95
CA THR A 303 -9.07 17.02 1.13
C THR A 303 -9.45 15.91 0.15
N ILE A 304 -10.25 14.93 0.59
CA ILE A 304 -10.72 13.81 -0.25
C ILE A 304 -11.62 14.31 -1.38
N LEU A 305 -12.60 15.16 -1.05
CA LEU A 305 -13.48 15.79 -2.04
C LEU A 305 -12.66 16.53 -3.09
N ARG A 306 -11.66 17.30 -2.65
CA ARG A 306 -10.72 17.99 -3.53
C ARG A 306 -9.91 17.05 -4.41
N ALA A 307 -9.44 15.93 -3.86
CA ALA A 307 -8.61 14.98 -4.59
C ALA A 307 -9.42 14.23 -5.66
N LEU A 308 -10.69 13.95 -5.38
CA LEU A 308 -11.59 13.20 -6.25
C LEU A 308 -12.33 14.07 -7.27
N SER A 309 -12.39 15.40 -7.09
CA SER A 309 -13.14 16.30 -7.96
C SER A 309 -12.37 16.82 -9.19
N ARG A 310 -11.19 16.27 -9.46
CA ARG A 310 -10.19 16.68 -10.46
C ARG A 310 -9.15 15.57 -10.60
#